data_AF-A0AA35T581-F1
#
_entry.id   AF-A0AA35T581-F1
#
_cell.length_a   1.000
_cell.length_b   1.000
_cell.length_c   1.000
_cell.angle_alpha   90.00
_cell.angle_beta   90.00
_cell.angle_gamma   90.00
#
_symmetry.space_group_name_H-M   'P 1'
#
loop_
_entity.id
_entity.type
_entity.pdbx_description
1 polymer ?
#
loop_
_entity_poly.entity_id
_entity_poly.type
_entity_poly.pdbx_seq_one_letter_code
_entity_poly.pdbx_strand_id
1 'polypeptide(L)'
;MVEIFQRRVYSRRHESFISGTRGRAVLLHQISHHLFTKGQGDAITSGLMNAFCYKNMNLFSYVMSVLYPESLIRLIMDYYSISFEEAERKMMGLGEVLEMDSDV
;
A
#
# COMPACT_ATOMS: atom_id res chain seq x y z
N MET A 1 -1.00 5.64 -9.43
CA MET A 1 0.13 4.68 -9.46
C MET A 1 1.22 5.07 -10.45
N VAL A 2 0.94 5.23 -11.75
CA VAL A 2 1.93 5.68 -12.75
C VAL A 2 2.56 7.03 -12.35
N GLU A 3 1.78 7.94 -11.79
CA GLU A 3 2.27 9.26 -11.35
C GLU A 3 3.24 9.19 -10.17
N ILE A 4 3.07 8.24 -9.25
CA ILE A 4 4.02 7.99 -8.15
C ILE A 4 5.34 7.47 -8.73
N PHE A 5 5.25 6.50 -9.65
CA PHE A 5 6.43 5.97 -10.35
C PHE A 5 7.19 7.06 -11.12
N GLN A 6 6.46 7.97 -11.77
CA GLN A 6 7.03 9.11 -12.52
C GLN A 6 7.40 10.32 -11.66
N ARG A 7 7.27 10.24 -10.32
CA ARG A 7 7.53 11.34 -9.37
C ARG A 7 6.68 12.60 -9.61
N ARG A 8 5.50 12.43 -10.21
CA ARG A 8 4.53 13.51 -10.42
C ARG A 8 3.63 13.73 -9.20
N VAL A 9 3.51 12.71 -8.35
CA VAL A 9 2.78 12.77 -7.09
C VAL A 9 3.70 12.31 -5.96
N TYR A 10 3.65 13.03 -4.84
CA TYR A 10 4.39 12.68 -3.63
C TYR A 10 3.88 11.36 -3.03
N SER A 11 4.82 10.51 -2.61
CA SER A 11 4.54 9.30 -1.82
C SER A 11 5.62 9.15 -0.77
N ARG A 12 5.23 9.08 0.51
CA ARG A 12 6.15 8.84 1.61
C ARG A 12 6.89 7.50 1.45
N ARG A 13 6.22 6.49 0.87
CA ARG A 13 6.82 5.19 0.57
C ARG A 13 7.85 5.29 -0.55
N HIS A 14 7.60 6.11 -1.57
CA HIS A 14 8.59 6.40 -2.61
C HIS A 14 9.86 7.02 -2.00
N GLU A 15 9.73 8.08 -1.21
CA GLU A 15 10.85 8.75 -0.55
C GLU A 15 11.63 7.81 0.38
N SER A 16 10.91 6.94 1.10
CA SER A 16 11.53 5.94 1.98
C SER A 16 12.24 4.82 1.20
N PHE A 17 11.76 4.48 0.00
CA PHE A 17 12.38 3.46 -0.83
C PHE A 17 13.69 3.96 -1.48
N ILE A 18 13.72 5.24 -1.89
CA ILE A 18 14.91 5.85 -2.50
C ILE A 18 15.98 6.20 -1.46
N SER A 19 15.61 6.46 -0.21
CA SER A 19 16.55 6.79 0.88
C SER A 19 17.42 5.62 1.35
N GLY A 20 17.13 4.39 0.90
CA GLY A 20 18.03 3.24 1.03
C GLY A 20 17.47 2.08 1.86
N THR A 21 18.36 1.13 2.20
CA THR A 21 18.03 -0.20 2.76
C THR A 21 17.23 -0.15 4.06
N ARG A 22 17.51 0.80 4.95
CA ARG A 22 16.79 0.92 6.24
C ARG A 22 15.32 1.33 6.04
N GLY A 23 15.04 2.22 5.09
CA GLY A 23 13.67 2.61 4.74
C GLY A 23 12.90 1.46 4.11
N ARG A 24 13.54 0.68 3.23
CA ARG A 24 12.92 -0.46 2.54
C ARG A 24 12.46 -1.58 3.48
N ALA A 25 13.22 -1.89 4.53
CA ALA A 25 12.84 -2.90 5.51
C ALA A 25 11.57 -2.49 6.29
N VAL A 26 11.44 -1.22 6.64
CA VAL A 26 10.26 -0.68 7.35
C VAL A 26 9.01 -0.75 6.47
N LEU A 27 9.14 -0.55 5.16
CA LEU A 27 8.00 -0.54 4.23
C LEU A 27 7.29 -1.90 4.12
N LEU A 28 8.02 -3.01 4.27
CA LEU A 28 7.45 -4.37 4.14
C LEU A 28 6.57 -4.77 5.33
N HIS A 29 6.77 -4.17 6.51
CA HIS A 29 6.01 -4.49 7.72
C HIS A 29 4.75 -3.64 7.92
N GLN A 30 4.44 -2.74 7.00
CA GLN A 30 3.36 -1.75 7.15
C GLN A 30 2.03 -2.14 6.49
N ILE A 31 1.90 -3.35 5.94
CA ILE A 31 0.69 -3.78 5.25
C ILE A 31 0.03 -4.90 6.05
N SER A 32 -1.14 -4.63 6.64
CA SER A 32 -1.99 -5.69 7.16
C SER A 32 -2.91 -6.19 6.05
N HIS A 33 -2.77 -7.47 5.69
CA HIS A 33 -3.54 -8.08 4.60
C HIS A 33 -4.99 -8.44 4.98
N HIS A 34 -5.43 -8.17 6.21
CA HIS A 34 -6.75 -8.55 6.71
C HIS A 34 -7.93 -7.92 5.92
N LEU A 35 -7.74 -6.76 5.30
CA LEU A 35 -8.79 -6.06 4.56
C LEU A 35 -9.08 -6.62 3.16
N PHE A 36 -8.20 -7.47 2.64
CA PHE A 36 -8.31 -8.01 1.29
C PHE A 36 -8.25 -9.52 1.32
N THR A 37 -9.17 -10.17 0.60
CA THR A 37 -9.05 -11.60 0.35
C THR A 37 -7.78 -11.90 -0.44
N LYS A 38 -7.26 -13.12 -0.32
CA LYS A 38 -6.11 -13.57 -1.11
C LYS A 38 -6.30 -13.32 -2.61
N GLY A 39 -7.49 -13.64 -3.14
CA GLY A 39 -7.81 -13.44 -4.56
C GLY A 39 -7.76 -11.97 -5.00
N GLN A 40 -8.18 -11.04 -4.14
CA GLN A 40 -8.06 -9.59 -4.41
C GLN A 40 -6.59 -9.15 -4.39
N GLY A 41 -5.81 -9.62 -3.41
CA GLY A 41 -4.36 -9.35 -3.34
C GLY A 41 -3.61 -9.88 -4.56
N ASP A 42 -3.95 -11.09 -5.00
CA ASP A 42 -3.37 -11.72 -6.20
C ASP A 42 -3.75 -10.92 -7.46
N ALA A 43 -5.01 -10.51 -7.62
CA ALA A 43 -5.46 -9.71 -8.76
C ALA A 43 -4.73 -8.36 -8.86
N ILE A 44 -4.57 -7.66 -7.74
CA ILE A 44 -3.86 -6.38 -7.68
C ILE A 44 -2.38 -6.58 -8.00
N THR A 45 -1.75 -7.60 -7.40
CA THR A 45 -0.34 -7.93 -7.64
C THR A 45 -0.12 -8.27 -9.11
N SER A 46 -0.93 -9.15 -9.70
CA SER A 46 -0.84 -9.50 -11.12
C SER A 46 -1.03 -8.30 -12.03
N GLY A 47 -1.96 -7.39 -11.72
CA GLY A 47 -2.15 -6.14 -12.47
C GLY A 47 -0.90 -5.25 -12.44
N LEU A 48 -0.31 -5.05 -11.26
CA LEU A 48 0.92 -4.26 -11.11
C LEU A 48 2.12 -4.93 -11.78
N MET A 49 2.24 -6.25 -11.66
CA MET A 49 3.30 -7.02 -12.31
C MET A 49 3.22 -6.93 -13.83
N ASN A 50 2.02 -7.00 -14.40
CA ASN A 50 1.81 -6.80 -15.83
C ASN A 50 2.09 -5.36 -16.28
N ALA A 51 1.78 -4.36 -15.45
CA ALA A 51 2.00 -2.96 -15.81
C ALA A 51 3.48 -2.54 -15.73
N PHE A 52 4.22 -3.05 -14.73
CA PHE A 52 5.57 -2.55 -14.40
C PHE A 52 6.68 -3.58 -14.56
N CYS A 53 6.37 -4.88 -14.57
CA CYS A 53 7.37 -5.96 -14.58
C CYS A 53 7.24 -6.92 -15.76
N TYR A 54 6.39 -6.65 -16.76
CA TYR A 54 6.04 -7.59 -17.85
C TYR A 54 7.24 -8.25 -18.55
N LYS A 55 8.32 -7.49 -18.80
CA LYS A 55 9.54 -7.99 -19.47
C LYS A 55 10.77 -8.05 -18.57
N ASN A 56 10.72 -7.46 -17.38
CA ASN A 56 11.88 -7.32 -16.51
C ASN A 56 11.46 -7.16 -15.04
N MET A 57 12.06 -7.97 -14.17
CA MET A 57 11.80 -8.01 -12.74
C MET A 57 12.61 -6.99 -11.92
N ASN A 58 13.41 -6.12 -12.55
CA ASN A 58 14.21 -5.09 -11.87
C ASN A 58 13.38 -4.15 -11.00
N LEU A 59 12.10 -3.97 -11.34
CA LEU A 59 11.16 -3.13 -10.58
C LEU A 59 10.36 -3.91 -9.53
N PHE A 60 10.53 -5.23 -9.42
CA PHE A 60 9.73 -6.06 -8.52
C PHE A 60 9.77 -5.56 -7.08
N SER A 61 10.97 -5.28 -6.55
CA SER A 61 11.11 -4.76 -5.19
C SER A 61 10.40 -3.41 -5.01
N TYR A 62 10.46 -2.53 -6.00
CA TYR A 62 9.76 -1.25 -5.97
C TYR A 62 8.24 -1.43 -6.03
N VAL A 63 7.75 -2.33 -6.90
CA VAL A 63 6.34 -2.66 -7.01
C VAL A 63 5.80 -3.17 -5.68
N MET A 64 6.48 -4.14 -5.06
CA MET A 64 5.99 -4.75 -3.83
C MET A 64 6.12 -3.83 -2.61
N SER A 65 7.19 -3.03 -2.51
CA SER A 65 7.42 -2.15 -1.35
C SER A 65 6.71 -0.79 -1.45
N VAL A 66 6.33 -0.35 -2.65
CA VAL A 66 5.77 0.99 -2.89
C VAL A 66 4.42 0.91 -3.61
N LEU A 67 4.38 0.44 -4.86
CA LEU A 67 3.17 0.56 -5.68
C LEU A 67 2.02 -0.31 -5.18
N TYR A 68 2.32 -1.50 -4.67
CA TYR A 68 1.33 -2.39 -4.09
C TYR A 68 0.64 -1.77 -2.87
N PRO A 69 1.35 -1.37 -1.78
CA PRO A 69 0.71 -0.69 -0.65
C PRO A 69 -0.02 0.60 -1.05
N GLU A 70 0.55 1.43 -1.92
CA GLU A 70 -0.12 2.65 -2.40
C GLU A 70 -1.44 2.32 -3.14
N SER A 71 -1.46 1.21 -3.89
CA SER A 71 -2.69 0.74 -4.56
C SER A 71 -3.75 0.29 -3.56
N LEU A 72 -3.35 -0.42 -2.50
CA LEU A 72 -4.27 -0.82 -1.43
C LEU A 72 -4.86 0.39 -0.70
N ILE A 73 -4.02 1.36 -0.32
CA ILE A 73 -4.48 2.59 0.33
C ILE A 73 -5.47 3.31 -0.58
N ARG A 74 -5.15 3.45 -1.87
CA ARG A 74 -6.04 4.12 -2.81
C ARG A 74 -7.39 3.41 -2.95
N LEU A 75 -7.40 2.08 -3.03
CA LEU A 75 -8.65 1.31 -3.07
C LEU A 75 -9.48 1.50 -1.80
N ILE A 76 -8.84 1.55 -0.62
CA ILE A 76 -9.52 1.82 0.65
C ILE A 76 -10.11 3.24 0.65
N MET A 77 -9.34 4.24 0.23
CA MET A 77 -9.82 5.63 0.12
C MET A 77 -11.05 5.72 -0.79
N ASP A 78 -10.97 5.12 -1.98
CA ASP A 78 -12.04 5.18 -2.98
C ASP A 78 -13.29 4.40 -2.53
N TYR A 79 -13.12 3.25 -1.85
CA TYR A 79 -14.24 2.44 -1.36
C TYR A 79 -14.95 3.05 -0.15
N TYR A 80 -14.20 3.53 0.84
CA TYR A 80 -14.76 4.10 2.08
C TYR A 80 -15.01 5.62 1.99
N SER A 81 -14.55 6.28 0.92
CA SER A 81 -14.58 7.75 0.78
C SER A 81 -13.86 8.48 1.93
N ILE A 82 -12.69 7.97 2.33
CA ILE A 82 -11.90 8.49 3.46
C ILE A 82 -10.57 9.11 3.01
N SER A 83 -9.95 9.87 3.91
CA SER A 83 -8.63 10.47 3.69
C SER A 83 -7.52 9.41 3.57
N PHE A 84 -6.37 9.83 3.04
CA PHE A 84 -5.19 8.98 2.94
C PHE A 84 -4.73 8.51 4.33
N GLU A 85 -4.69 9.40 5.32
CA GLU A 85 -4.28 9.08 6.69
C GLU A 85 -5.21 8.05 7.34
N GLU A 86 -6.52 8.17 7.15
CA GLU A 86 -7.49 7.20 7.65
C GLU A 86 -7.35 5.84 6.96
N ALA A 87 -7.18 5.84 5.64
CA ALA A 87 -6.97 4.61 4.87
C ALA A 87 -5.65 3.92 5.26
N GLU A 88 -4.58 4.67 5.50
CA GLU A 88 -3.30 4.14 5.96
C GLU A 88 -3.44 3.52 7.36
N ARG A 89 -4.12 4.19 8.31
CA ARG A 89 -4.41 3.61 9.63
C ARG A 89 -5.21 2.31 9.54
N LYS A 90 -6.24 2.29 8.68
CA LYS A 90 -7.07 1.10 8.44
C LYS A 90 -6.23 -0.04 7.86
N MET A 91 -5.37 0.25 6.88
CA MET A 91 -4.45 -0.73 6.29
C MET A 91 -3.42 -1.26 7.29
N MET A 92 -2.97 -0.45 8.25
CA MET A 92 -2.06 -0.89 9.31
C MET A 92 -2.76 -1.68 10.43
N GLY A 93 -4.09 -1.81 10.41
CA GLY A 93 -4.85 -2.42 11.49
C GLY A 93 -4.84 -1.59 12.78
N LEU A 94 -4.48 -0.30 12.71
CA LEU A 94 -4.40 0.61 13.85
C LEU A 94 -5.76 1.26 14.17
N GLY A 95 -6.86 0.73 13.62
CA GLY A 95 -8.22 1.25 13.76
C GLY A 95 -9.10 0.53 14.80
N GLU A 96 -8.65 -0.59 15.38
CA GLU A 96 -9.45 -1.39 16.34
C GLU A 96 -9.00 -1.23 17.80
N VAL A 97 -8.66 -0.01 18.24
CA VAL A 97 -8.43 0.25 19.69
C VAL A 97 -9.33 1.35 20.25
N LEU A 98 -10.21 1.95 19.45
CA LEU A 98 -11.08 3.04 19.91
C LEU A 98 -12.50 2.88 19.36
N GLU A 99 -13.20 1.88 19.90
CA GLU A 99 -14.67 1.86 20.13
C GLU A 99 -15.00 0.56 20.90
N MET A 100 -14.48 0.45 22.13
CA MET A 100 -15.12 -0.35 23.17
C MET A 100 -15.57 0.61 24.27
N ASP A 101 -16.38 1.60 23.87
CA ASP A 101 -17.20 2.31 24.84
C ASP A 101 -18.41 1.44 25.15
N SER A 102 -18.49 1.07 26.43
CA SER A 102 -19.70 1.11 27.25
C SER A 102 -21.03 0.97 26.51
N ASP A 103 -21.65 -0.21 26.66
CA ASP A 103 -23.01 -0.37 27.20
C ASP A 103 -23.52 -1.80 26.91
N VAL A 104 -23.39 -2.71 27.88
CA VAL A 104 -24.48 -3.43 28.60
C VAL A 104 -23.89 -4.02 29.88
#